data_AF-A0A6G3ZWT9-F1
#
_entry.id   AF-A0A6G3ZWT9-F1
#
_cell.length_a   1.000
_cell.length_b   1.000
_cell.length_c   1.000
_cell.angle_alpha   90.00
_cell.angle_beta   90.00
_cell.angle_gamma   90.00
#
_symmetry.space_group_name_H-M   'P 1'
#
loop_
_entity.id
_entity.type
_entity.pdbx_description
1 polymer ?
#
loop_
_entity_poly.entity_id
_entity_poly.type
_entity_poly.pdbx_seq_one_letter_code
_entity_poly.pdbx_strand_id
1 'polypeptide(L)'
;MIEVLYFIVQMMKSASREEDLCCRFGGEEFILLLEETEVRLSNTIAERLREKIASMRSPTGKSITISIGVADNSDHPGRNRTVIAPAPVTD
;
A
#
# COMPACT_ATOMS: atom_id res chain seq x y z
N MET A 1 -2.86 -18.42 -5.79
CA MET A 1 -2.67 -17.10 -6.44
C MET A 1 -3.64 -16.08 -5.86
N ILE A 2 -4.95 -16.27 -5.95
CA ILE A 2 -5.96 -15.35 -5.35
C ILE A 2 -5.83 -15.21 -3.81
N GLU A 3 -5.46 -16.28 -3.10
CA GLU A 3 -5.28 -16.26 -1.64
C GLU A 3 -4.17 -15.30 -1.17
N VAL A 4 -3.12 -15.13 -1.97
CA VAL A 4 -2.03 -14.18 -1.67
C VAL A 4 -2.53 -12.75 -1.77
N LEU A 5 -3.40 -12.46 -2.75
CA LEU A 5 -4.02 -11.15 -2.90
C LEU A 5 -4.94 -10.83 -1.72
N TYR A 6 -5.73 -11.80 -1.26
CA TYR A 6 -6.53 -11.63 -0.04
C TYR A 6 -5.66 -11.40 1.20
N PHE A 7 -4.55 -12.14 1.33
CA PHE A 7 -3.60 -11.93 2.40
C PHE A 7 -3.07 -10.49 2.41
N ILE A 8 -2.62 -9.97 1.27
CA ILE A 8 -2.13 -8.59 1.15
C ILE A 8 -3.22 -7.59 1.57
N VAL A 9 -4.47 -7.76 1.10
CA VAL A 9 -5.58 -6.87 1.46
C VAL A 9 -5.86 -6.87 2.98
N GLN A 10 -5.78 -8.03 3.64
CA GLN A 10 -5.93 -8.08 5.11
C GLN A 10 -4.82 -7.32 5.83
N MET A 11 -3.59 -7.42 5.33
CA MET A 11 -2.46 -6.68 5.88
C MET A 11 -2.62 -5.17 5.68
N MET A 12 -3.05 -4.74 4.50
CA MET A 12 -3.35 -3.33 4.21
C MET A 12 -4.45 -2.80 5.14
N LYS A 13 -5.56 -3.54 5.30
CA LYS A 13 -6.65 -3.16 6.22
C LYS A 13 -6.19 -3.09 7.68
N SER A 14 -5.27 -3.96 8.10
CA SER A 14 -4.69 -3.91 9.45
C SER A 14 -3.79 -2.70 9.68
N ALA A 15 -3.34 -2.05 8.60
CA ALA A 15 -2.47 -0.88 8.63
C ALA A 15 -3.22 0.43 8.33
N SER A 16 -4.52 0.36 8.04
CA SER A 16 -5.37 1.49 7.69
C SER A 16 -6.41 1.78 8.77
N ARG A 17 -6.95 3.00 8.76
CA ARG A 17 -8.10 3.42 9.55
C ARG A 17 -9.40 3.07 8.83
N GLU A 18 -10.53 3.39 9.45
CA GLU A 18 -11.86 3.11 8.88
C GLU A 18 -12.19 4.05 7.70
N GLU A 19 -11.72 5.29 7.79
CA GLU A 19 -11.85 6.34 6.77
C GLU A 19 -10.90 6.15 5.57
N ASP A 20 -9.84 5.36 5.72
CA ASP A 20 -8.87 5.12 4.65
C ASP A 20 -9.44 4.20 3.57
N LEU A 21 -9.19 4.52 2.30
CA LEU A 21 -9.69 3.73 1.17
C LEU A 21 -8.64 2.74 0.68
N CYS A 22 -8.99 1.46 0.70
CA CYS A 22 -8.17 0.37 0.16
C CYS A 22 -8.83 -0.19 -1.11
N CYS A 23 -8.17 -0.08 -2.26
CA CYS A 23 -8.72 -0.52 -3.55
C CYS A 23 -7.70 -1.32 -4.38
N ARG A 24 -8.22 -2.21 -5.23
CA ARG A 24 -7.43 -2.95 -6.22
C ARG A 24 -7.50 -2.18 -7.53
N PHE A 25 -6.36 -1.78 -8.06
CA PHE A 25 -6.27 -1.01 -9.30
C PHE A 25 -6.37 -1.93 -10.52
N GLY A 26 -5.64 -3.05 -10.51
CA GLY A 26 -5.67 -4.04 -11.58
C GLY A 26 -4.65 -5.14 -11.32
N GLY A 27 -4.84 -6.34 -11.87
CA GLY A 27 -3.87 -7.45 -11.72
C GLY A 27 -3.50 -7.68 -10.25
N GLU A 28 -2.27 -7.37 -9.86
CA GLU A 28 -1.74 -7.50 -8.49
C GLU A 28 -1.45 -6.15 -7.82
N GLU A 29 -1.93 -5.05 -8.41
CA GLU A 29 -1.72 -3.68 -7.96
C GLU A 29 -2.85 -3.21 -7.02
N PHE A 30 -2.46 -2.62 -5.90
CA PHE A 30 -3.35 -2.08 -4.88
C PHE A 30 -2.98 -0.65 -4.54
N ILE A 31 -3.97 0.12 -4.11
CA ILE A 31 -3.84 1.50 -3.67
C ILE A 31 -4.42 1.60 -2.27
N LEU A 32 -3.68 2.25 -1.37
CA LEU A 32 -4.16 2.68 -0.06
C LEU A 32 -4.15 4.21 -0.06
N LEU A 33 -5.34 4.82 -0.01
CA LEU A 33 -5.51 6.26 0.11
C LEU A 33 -5.67 6.60 1.58
N LEU A 34 -4.71 7.37 2.10
CA LEU A 34 -4.70 7.82 3.48
C LEU A 34 -5.23 9.24 3.55
N GLU A 35 -6.37 9.43 4.22
CA GLU A 35 -6.93 10.77 4.40
C GLU A 35 -6.18 11.54 5.50
N GLU A 36 -6.06 12.86 5.32
CA GLU A 36 -5.45 13.77 6.30
C GLU A 36 -4.08 13.31 6.86
N THR A 37 -3.30 12.64 6.01
CA THR A 37 -2.04 12.00 6.43
C THR A 37 -0.85 12.67 5.74
N GLU A 38 0.09 13.19 6.54
CA GLU A 38 1.34 13.76 6.03
C GLU A 38 2.20 12.71 5.31
N VAL A 39 2.87 13.10 4.23
CA VAL A 39 3.74 12.21 3.44
C VAL A 39 4.76 11.43 4.27
N ARG A 40 5.30 12.02 5.36
CA ARG A 40 6.25 11.35 6.26
C ARG A 40 5.62 10.19 7.02
N LEU A 41 4.38 10.37 7.47
CA LEU A 41 3.61 9.31 8.13
C LEU A 41 3.18 8.25 7.11
N SER A 42 2.77 8.64 5.90
CA SER A 42 2.47 7.71 4.80
C SER A 42 3.66 6.82 4.45
N ASN A 43 4.87 7.38 4.38
CA ASN A 43 6.11 6.60 4.19
C ASN A 43 6.36 5.61 5.34
N THR A 44 6.10 6.03 6.58
CA THR A 44 6.24 5.15 7.75
C THR A 44 5.26 3.97 7.70
N ILE A 45 4.00 4.23 7.30
CA ILE A 45 2.98 3.19 7.14
C ILE A 45 3.37 2.22 6.02
N ALA A 46 3.81 2.75 4.88
CA ALA A 46 4.28 1.97 3.74
C ALA A 46 5.43 1.03 4.13
N GLU A 47 6.47 1.54 4.77
CA GLU A 47 7.64 0.71 5.11
C GLU A 47 7.29 -0.36 6.15
N ARG A 48 6.50 -0.02 7.17
CA ARG A 48 6.01 -1.00 8.14
C ARG A 48 5.21 -2.12 7.48
N LEU A 49 4.35 -1.78 6.52
CA LEU A 49 3.57 -2.77 5.79
C LEU A 49 4.48 -3.68 4.94
N ARG A 50 5.47 -3.10 4.26
CA ARG A 50 6.47 -3.81 3.46
C ARG A 50 7.26 -4.82 4.31
N GLU A 51 7.80 -4.39 5.44
CA GLU A 51 8.56 -5.24 6.37
C GLU A 51 7.67 -6.34 6.99
N LYS A 52 6.45 -5.99 7.38
CA LYS A 52 5.49 -6.94 7.95
C LYS A 52 5.14 -8.05 6.96
N ILE A 53 4.89 -7.71 5.70
CA ILE A 53 4.60 -8.72 4.67
C ILE A 53 5.84 -9.58 4.37
N ALA A 54 7.01 -8.96 4.26
CA ALA A 54 8.27 -9.69 3.98
C ALA A 54 8.66 -10.69 5.09
N SER A 55 8.33 -10.39 6.34
CA SER A 55 8.61 -11.25 7.49
C SER A 55 7.61 -12.40 7.69
N MET A 56 6.46 -12.37 7.03
CA MET A 56 5.41 -13.38 7.18
C MET A 56 5.46 -14.45 6.08
N ARG A 57 4.93 -15.64 6.39
CA ARG A 57 4.62 -16.65 5.38
C ARG A 57 3.24 -16.34 4.78
N SER A 58 3.16 -16.27 3.47
CA SER A 58 1.87 -16.19 2.76
C SER A 58 1.06 -17.48 2.97
N PRO A 59 -0.24 -17.49 2.62
CA PRO A 59 -1.07 -18.70 2.67
C PRO A 59 -0.51 -19.89 1.87
N THR A 60 0.39 -19.63 0.93
CA THR A 60 1.09 -20.68 0.15
C THR A 60 2.31 -21.28 0.85
N GLY A 61 2.61 -20.85 2.08
CA GLY A 61 3.78 -21.26 2.86
C GLY A 61 5.10 -20.61 2.42
N LYS A 62 5.08 -19.77 1.38
CA LYS A 62 6.26 -19.03 0.89
C LYS A 62 6.27 -17.60 1.41
N SER A 63 7.46 -17.05 1.63
CA SER A 63 7.61 -15.60 1.82
C SER A 63 7.35 -14.87 0.51
N ILE A 64 6.79 -13.68 0.61
CA ILE A 64 6.52 -12.79 -0.52
C ILE A 64 7.05 -11.41 -0.17
N THR A 65 7.37 -10.62 -1.18
CA THR A 65 7.69 -9.20 -1.03
C THR A 65 6.68 -8.37 -1.81
N ILE A 66 6.54 -7.11 -1.42
CA ILE A 66 5.78 -6.12 -2.14
C ILE A 66 6.63 -4.86 -2.30
N SER A 67 6.34 -4.08 -3.33
CA SER A 67 6.90 -2.74 -3.52
C SER A 67 5.79 -1.73 -3.31
N ILE A 68 6.08 -0.65 -2.59
CA ILE A 68 5.10 0.41 -2.29
C ILE A 68 5.66 1.76 -2.72
N GLY A 69 4.94 2.47 -3.59
CA GLY A 69 5.19 3.86 -3.93
C GLY A 69 4.29 4.77 -3.09
N VAL A 70 4.84 5.88 -2.60
CA VAL A 70 4.10 6.88 -1.82
C VAL A 70 4.07 8.18 -2.60
N ALA A 71 2.88 8.77 -2.71
CA ALA A 71 2.66 10.06 -3.32
C ALA A 71 1.78 10.92 -2.41
N ASP A 72 1.98 12.23 -2.45
CA ASP A 72 1.21 13.20 -1.69
C ASP A 72 0.63 14.26 -2.64
N ASN A 73 -0.59 14.71 -2.35
CA ASN A 73 -1.30 15.71 -3.14
C ASN A 73 -1.18 17.12 -2.54
N SER A 74 -0.46 17.29 -1.42
CA SER A 74 -0.24 18.59 -0.78
C SER A 74 0.47 19.63 -1.67
N ASP A 75 1.24 19.18 -2.67
CA ASP A 75 2.02 20.05 -3.56
C ASP A 75 1.18 20.68 -4.70
N HIS A 76 -0.09 20.29 -4.85
CA HIS A 76 -0.98 20.76 -5.92
C HIS A 76 -2.40 21.10 -5.44
N PRO A 77 -2.59 22.14 -4.61
CA PRO A 77 -3.91 22.55 -4.12
C PRO A 77 -4.86 22.84 -5.29
N GLY A 78 -6.02 22.17 -5.32
CA GLY A 78 -7.10 22.44 -6.28
C GLY A 78 -7.24 21.47 -7.46
N ARG A 79 -6.41 20.41 -7.56
CA ARG A 79 -6.66 19.29 -8.48
C ARG A 79 -7.04 18.03 -7.70
N ASN A 80 -8.28 17.57 -7.86
CA ASN A 80 -8.71 16.21 -7.49
C ASN A 80 -8.06 15.17 -8.44
N ARG A 81 -6.72 15.11 -8.46
CA ARG A 81 -5.99 14.03 -9.13
C ARG A 81 -5.54 13.05 -8.06
N THR A 82 -5.97 11.80 -8.19
CA THR A 82 -5.31 10.68 -7.51
C THR A 82 -3.87 10.65 -8.00
N VAL A 83 -2.92 10.97 -7.13
CA VAL A 83 -1.49 10.86 -7.44
C VAL A 83 -1.09 9.43 -7.10
N ILE A 84 -0.78 8.63 -8.13
CA ILE A 84 -0.22 7.29 -7.97
C ILE A 84 1.27 7.40 -8.27
N ALA A 85 2.11 7.26 -7.25
CA ALA A 85 3.55 7.08 -7.47
C ALA A 85 3.78 5.61 -7.85
N PRO A 86 4.53 5.32 -8.94
CA PRO A 86 4.94 3.96 -9.20
C PRO A 86 5.76 3.45 -8.01
N ALA A 87 5.55 2.19 -7.63
CA ALA A 87 6.41 1.57 -6.64
C ALA A 87 7.86 1.59 -7.16
N PRO A 88 8.86 1.94 -6.32
CA PRO A 88 10.24 1.93 -6.76
C PRO A 88 10.60 0.54 -7.27
N VAL A 89 11.14 0.50 -8.49
CA VAL A 89 11.70 -0.73 -9.08
C VAL A 89 12.96 -1.02 -8.29
N THR A 90 12.89 -1.99 -7.39
CA THR A 90 14.07 -2.54 -6.73
C THR A 90 14.66 -3.60 -7.65
N ASP A 91 15.92 -3.39 -8.08
CA ASP A 91 16.73 -4.38 -8.81
C ASP A 91 16.86 -5.73 -8.06
#